data_AF-A0A0A2LDM5-F1
#
_entry.id   AF-A0A0A2LDM5-F1
#
_cell.length_a   1.000
_cell.length_b   1.000
_cell.length_c   1.000
_cell.angle_alpha   90.00
_cell.angle_beta   90.00
_cell.angle_gamma   90.00
#
_symmetry.space_group_name_H-M   'P 1'
#
loop_
_entity.id
_entity.type
_entity.pdbx_description
1 polymer ?
#
loop_
_entity_poly.entity_id
_entity_poly.type
_entity_poly.pdbx_seq_one_letter_code
_entity_poly.pdbx_strand_id
1 'polypeptide(L)'
;MSKLIYQLVAVRHRLGMSIKSAKTSVSTGTLSRVFWHLLRICLSFSLFFVDNIILVVAGLLAYVRATVNRRRVPQRNVRFYPKTVLITGIGTAHGLTLARSWAKEGHRVVGADVTDLDLPVHSGGSMSNALVAFYRIPKAHYISRLLDVIHREKVDLWIPCSPKASSIEDATVRQVVESRTSCKCITFDAELAACFAHPDSFRQYVTKRGLPVLEHHKVQSRDSVHKILNRSPSKTYEISRATPTANEKAMLLPRRTLSKTYTMVSEIQISKDRPWILQQKSRLGELFADLLVVQGHVQAINVRLSDSGSSTWGASRLDEALAASVHRLMQSLATKGGVRLTGHLSVRIMVDEEFDGHSVRHTIYIAGCESGARVVDNLLYNVPCPIAGYLSVFPSNPVDTTNIAATLSSTRPAPTFARAAILPAAFLQFSFCHLVLTAIEAAEAETVRLLFWKNPLFSFLDPVPWWWQMHVYQPLREIWVLMKQTREAGLS
;
A
#
# COMPACT_ATOMS: atom_id res chain seq x y z
N MET A 1 24.59 35.31 -11.01
CA MET A 1 24.29 33.89 -10.71
C MET A 1 23.18 33.62 -9.68
N SER A 2 22.55 34.63 -9.04
CA SER A 2 21.48 34.41 -8.04
C SER A 2 20.04 34.73 -8.51
N LYS A 3 19.83 35.19 -9.76
CA LYS A 3 18.49 35.48 -10.32
C LYS A 3 17.87 34.35 -11.16
N LEU A 4 18.66 33.38 -11.65
CA LEU A 4 18.13 32.26 -12.47
C LEU A 4 17.54 31.11 -11.64
N ILE A 5 18.02 30.91 -10.41
CA ILE A 5 17.55 29.83 -9.52
C ILE A 5 16.14 30.13 -8.97
N TYR A 6 15.78 31.41 -8.84
CA TYR A 6 14.43 31.83 -8.40
C TYR A 6 13.35 31.64 -9.47
N GLN A 7 13.71 31.63 -10.76
CA GLN A 7 12.77 31.40 -11.87
C GLN A 7 12.44 29.90 -12.05
N LEU A 8 13.41 29.00 -11.81
CA LEU A 8 13.21 27.55 -11.95
C LEU A 8 12.34 26.93 -10.84
N VAL A 9 12.36 27.49 -9.62
CA VAL A 9 11.46 27.07 -8.53
C VAL A 9 10.02 27.57 -8.75
N ALA A 10 9.85 28.70 -9.45
CA ALA A 10 8.53 29.26 -9.77
C ALA A 10 7.79 28.49 -10.88
N VAL A 11 8.51 27.82 -11.79
CA VAL A 11 7.92 27.01 -12.87
C VAL A 11 7.43 25.66 -12.37
N ARG A 12 8.15 25.02 -11.43
CA ARG A 12 7.76 23.71 -10.89
C ARG A 12 6.50 23.78 -10.01
N HIS A 13 6.20 24.94 -9.43
CA HIS A 13 4.96 25.16 -8.67
C HIS A 13 3.76 25.54 -9.55
N ARG A 14 3.97 25.92 -10.81
CA ARG A 14 2.90 26.22 -11.80
C ARG A 14 2.35 24.97 -12.49
N LEU A 15 3.10 23.86 -12.54
CA LEU A 15 2.63 22.60 -13.14
C LEU A 15 1.79 21.73 -12.19
N GLY A 16 1.81 22.00 -10.88
CA GLY A 16 1.07 21.22 -9.88
C GLY A 16 -0.38 21.68 -9.59
N MET A 17 -0.86 22.78 -10.21
CA MET A 17 -2.20 23.33 -9.93
C MET A 17 -3.11 23.48 -11.18
N SER A 18 -2.78 22.83 -12.29
CA SER A 18 -3.69 22.77 -13.45
C SER A 18 -4.28 21.37 -13.64
N ILE A 19 -4.93 20.86 -12.59
CA ILE A 19 -5.89 19.75 -12.74
C ILE A 19 -7.12 20.12 -11.92
N LYS A 20 -7.98 20.96 -12.50
CA LYS A 20 -9.45 20.93 -12.41
C LYS A 20 -10.03 22.26 -12.91
N SER A 21 -10.29 22.32 -14.21
CA SER A 21 -11.57 22.75 -14.78
C SER A 21 -11.36 23.19 -16.23
N ALA A 22 -11.48 22.24 -17.15
CA ALA A 22 -11.92 22.52 -18.51
C ALA A 22 -13.04 21.51 -18.82
N LYS A 23 -14.28 21.93 -18.54
CA LYS A 23 -15.49 21.32 -19.10
C LYS A 23 -15.50 21.60 -20.61
N THR A 24 -14.80 20.80 -21.39
CA THR A 24 -15.00 20.69 -22.86
C THR A 24 -14.21 19.48 -23.35
N SER A 25 -14.89 18.32 -23.49
CA SER A 25 -14.50 17.15 -24.30
C SER A 25 -15.16 15.88 -23.73
N VAL A 26 -16.47 15.73 -23.89
CA VAL A 26 -17.16 14.49 -23.49
C VAL A 26 -16.97 13.38 -24.55
N SER A 27 -16.56 13.68 -25.79
CA SER A 27 -16.34 12.64 -26.83
C SER A 27 -14.89 12.14 -26.96
N THR A 28 -13.87 12.99 -26.78
CA THR A 28 -12.45 12.60 -27.00
C THR A 28 -11.88 11.66 -25.93
N GLY A 29 -12.44 11.67 -24.72
CA GLY A 29 -12.03 10.76 -23.64
C GLY A 29 -12.55 9.32 -23.81
N THR A 30 -13.63 9.12 -24.58
CA THR A 30 -14.23 7.79 -24.76
C THR A 30 -13.52 7.03 -25.87
N LEU A 31 -13.20 7.69 -26.99
CA LEU A 31 -12.43 7.08 -28.09
C LEU A 31 -11.03 6.66 -27.63
N SER A 32 -10.37 7.50 -26.82
CA SER A 32 -9.06 7.18 -26.21
C SER A 32 -9.16 5.97 -25.28
N ARG A 33 -10.22 5.85 -24.46
CA ARG A 33 -10.42 4.70 -23.58
C ARG A 33 -10.65 3.39 -24.36
N VAL A 34 -11.50 3.42 -25.39
CA VAL A 34 -11.76 2.24 -26.23
C VAL A 34 -10.48 1.79 -26.93
N PHE A 35 -9.68 2.72 -27.46
CA PHE A 35 -8.38 2.42 -28.06
C PHE A 35 -7.46 1.66 -27.10
N TRP A 36 -7.34 2.09 -25.84
CA TRP A 36 -6.51 1.41 -24.84
C TRP A 36 -7.01 -0.01 -24.52
N HIS A 37 -8.32 -0.23 -24.44
CA HIS A 37 -8.89 -1.56 -24.24
C HIS A 37 -8.56 -2.49 -25.42
N LEU A 38 -8.74 -2.03 -26.66
CA LEU A 38 -8.41 -2.79 -27.87
C LEU A 38 -6.91 -3.07 -28.02
N LEU A 39 -6.06 -2.09 -27.69
CA LEU A 39 -4.61 -2.24 -27.71
C LEU A 39 -4.15 -3.35 -26.76
N ARG A 40 -4.70 -3.40 -25.53
CA ARG A 40 -4.38 -4.47 -24.57
C ARG A 40 -4.80 -5.85 -25.06
N ILE A 41 -5.98 -5.95 -25.69
CA ILE A 41 -6.45 -7.20 -26.29
C ILE A 41 -5.48 -7.63 -27.42
N CYS A 42 -5.12 -6.71 -28.32
CA CYS A 42 -4.20 -6.97 -29.43
C CYS A 42 -2.80 -7.39 -28.96
N LEU A 43 -2.26 -6.73 -27.92
CA LEU A 43 -0.98 -7.09 -27.31
C LEU A 43 -1.02 -8.50 -26.70
N SER A 44 -2.10 -8.85 -26.01
CA SER A 44 -2.29 -10.20 -25.45
C SER A 44 -2.30 -11.27 -26.53
N PHE A 45 -2.95 -11.03 -27.68
CA PHE A 45 -2.93 -11.97 -28.81
C PHE A 45 -1.57 -12.05 -29.49
N SER A 46 -0.90 -10.91 -29.68
CA SER A 46 0.43 -10.85 -30.31
C SER A 46 1.50 -11.60 -29.50
N LEU A 47 1.46 -11.52 -28.17
CA LEU A 47 2.43 -12.18 -27.29
C LEU A 47 2.08 -13.62 -26.94
N PHE A 48 0.88 -14.08 -27.29
CA PHE A 48 0.36 -15.41 -26.95
C PHE A 48 1.36 -16.53 -27.31
N PHE A 49 1.94 -16.52 -28.52
CA PHE A 49 2.87 -17.57 -28.93
C PHE A 49 4.13 -17.63 -28.06
N VAL A 50 4.73 -16.47 -27.75
CA VAL A 50 5.94 -16.38 -26.93
C VAL A 50 5.64 -16.83 -25.50
N ASP A 51 4.51 -16.38 -24.96
CA ASP A 51 4.10 -16.67 -23.58
C ASP A 51 3.69 -18.14 -23.38
N ASN A 52 3.13 -18.80 -24.41
CA ASN A 52 2.90 -20.25 -24.39
C ASN A 52 4.21 -21.05 -24.37
N ILE A 53 5.25 -20.63 -25.10
CA ILE A 53 6.56 -21.27 -25.04
C ILE A 53 7.13 -21.14 -23.62
N ILE A 54 7.05 -19.94 -23.03
CA ILE A 54 7.48 -19.70 -21.64
C ILE A 54 6.73 -20.59 -20.66
N LEU A 55 5.39 -20.71 -20.82
CA LEU A 55 4.56 -21.55 -19.98
C LEU A 55 4.98 -23.03 -20.06
N VAL A 56 5.20 -23.56 -21.26
CA VAL A 56 5.62 -24.96 -21.47
C VAL A 56 7.01 -25.20 -20.86
N VAL A 57 7.97 -24.30 -21.09
CA VAL A 57 9.32 -24.40 -20.52
C VAL A 57 9.28 -24.35 -18.99
N ALA A 58 8.54 -23.39 -18.42
CA ALA A 58 8.38 -23.27 -16.97
C ALA A 58 7.68 -24.50 -16.37
N GLY A 59 6.64 -25.02 -17.02
CA GLY A 59 5.94 -26.23 -16.62
C GLY A 59 6.83 -27.47 -16.64
N LEU A 60 7.65 -27.63 -17.70
CA LEU A 60 8.62 -28.72 -17.80
C LEU A 60 9.68 -28.62 -16.70
N LEU A 61 10.21 -27.42 -16.44
CA LEU A 61 11.16 -27.18 -15.35
C LEU A 61 10.56 -27.46 -13.97
N ALA A 62 9.31 -27.05 -13.73
CA ALA A 62 8.60 -27.34 -12.49
C ALA A 62 8.40 -28.86 -12.30
N TYR A 63 8.01 -29.56 -13.36
CA TYR A 63 7.87 -31.02 -13.35
C TYR A 63 9.19 -31.73 -13.04
N VAL A 64 10.28 -31.37 -13.73
CA VAL A 64 11.61 -31.94 -13.48
C VAL A 64 12.09 -31.66 -12.05
N ARG A 65 11.88 -30.44 -11.54
CA ARG A 65 12.23 -30.12 -10.14
C ARG A 65 11.39 -30.91 -9.14
N ALA A 66 10.10 -31.09 -9.40
CA ALA A 66 9.21 -31.86 -8.54
C ALA A 66 9.62 -33.34 -8.48
N THR A 67 10.02 -33.94 -9.61
CA THR A 67 10.49 -35.33 -9.65
C THR A 67 11.84 -35.52 -8.95
N VAL A 68 12.76 -34.55 -9.10
CA VAL A 68 14.05 -34.56 -8.38
C VAL A 68 13.86 -34.36 -6.88
N ASN A 69 13.00 -33.42 -6.46
CA ASN A 69 12.74 -33.16 -5.04
C ASN A 69 11.89 -34.25 -4.36
N ARG A 70 11.04 -34.99 -5.10
CA ARG A 70 10.36 -36.20 -4.58
C ARG A 70 11.34 -37.27 -4.12
N ARG A 71 12.57 -37.30 -4.64
CA ARG A 71 13.63 -38.21 -4.18
C ARG A 71 14.38 -37.72 -2.94
N ARG A 72 14.15 -36.46 -2.54
CA ARG A 72 14.79 -35.79 -1.41
C ARG A 72 13.74 -35.27 -0.41
N VAL A 73 12.66 -36.03 -0.16
CA VAL A 73 11.71 -35.67 0.90
C VAL A 73 12.48 -35.70 2.22
N PRO A 74 12.77 -34.55 2.86
CA PRO A 74 13.28 -34.57 4.22
C PRO A 74 12.16 -35.13 5.09
N GLN A 75 12.51 -35.97 6.07
CA GLN A 75 11.58 -36.48 7.06
C GLN A 75 10.66 -35.33 7.53
N ARG A 76 9.37 -35.41 7.15
CA ARG A 76 8.35 -34.48 7.63
C ARG A 76 8.43 -34.54 9.15
N ASN A 77 8.71 -33.40 9.80
CA ASN A 77 8.75 -33.30 11.25
C ASN A 77 7.51 -33.98 11.83
N VAL A 78 7.72 -34.94 12.73
CA VAL A 78 6.67 -35.81 13.33
C VAL A 78 5.57 -35.02 14.07
N ARG A 79 5.75 -33.70 14.25
CA ARG A 79 4.81 -32.78 14.90
C ARG A 79 4.24 -31.68 14.00
N PHE A 80 4.37 -31.76 12.67
CA PHE A 80 3.79 -30.74 11.78
C PHE A 80 2.27 -30.92 11.64
N TYR A 81 1.49 -29.97 12.18
CA TYR A 81 0.04 -29.93 12.04
C TYR A 81 -0.38 -28.92 10.96
N PRO A 82 -0.80 -29.39 9.76
CA PRO A 82 -1.20 -28.50 8.68
C PRO A 82 -2.48 -27.75 9.05
N LYS A 83 -2.37 -26.42 9.14
CA LYS A 83 -3.50 -25.49 9.23
C LYS A 83 -4.17 -25.24 7.87
N THR A 84 -5.48 -25.03 7.88
CA THR A 84 -6.25 -24.52 6.75
C THR A 84 -6.32 -23.00 6.80
N VAL A 85 -5.76 -22.33 5.79
CA VAL A 85 -5.66 -20.88 5.71
C VAL A 85 -6.50 -20.36 4.54
N LEU A 86 -7.41 -19.43 4.83
CA LEU A 86 -8.18 -18.70 3.83
C LEU A 86 -7.53 -17.35 3.56
N ILE A 87 -7.23 -17.06 2.30
CA ILE A 87 -6.70 -15.76 1.88
C ILE A 87 -7.70 -15.13 0.91
N THR A 88 -8.24 -13.96 1.26
CA THR A 88 -9.07 -13.18 0.33
C THR A 88 -8.21 -12.21 -0.47
N GLY A 89 -8.53 -11.96 -1.75
CA GLY A 89 -7.70 -11.12 -2.62
C GLY A 89 -6.57 -11.89 -3.30
N ILE A 90 -6.76 -13.18 -3.59
CA ILE A 90 -5.79 -13.99 -4.35
C ILE A 90 -5.49 -13.42 -5.75
N GLY A 91 -6.41 -12.65 -6.34
CA GLY A 91 -6.17 -11.95 -7.59
C GLY A 91 -5.08 -10.87 -7.52
N THR A 92 -4.57 -10.53 -6.34
CA THR A 92 -3.45 -9.60 -6.18
C THR A 92 -2.10 -10.32 -6.11
N ALA A 93 -1.03 -9.60 -6.46
CA ALA A 93 0.34 -10.09 -6.35
C ALA A 93 0.69 -10.57 -4.94
N HIS A 94 0.37 -9.76 -3.93
CA HIS A 94 0.68 -10.04 -2.54
C HIS A 94 -0.17 -11.18 -1.96
N GLY A 95 -1.46 -11.26 -2.29
CA GLY A 95 -2.33 -12.36 -1.87
C GLY A 95 -1.85 -13.70 -2.43
N LEU A 96 -1.48 -13.74 -3.71
CA LEU A 96 -0.92 -14.93 -4.34
C LEU A 96 0.46 -15.32 -3.79
N THR A 97 1.32 -14.33 -3.52
CA THR A 97 2.64 -14.57 -2.92
C THR A 97 2.49 -15.19 -1.53
N LEU A 98 1.59 -14.66 -0.70
CA LEU A 98 1.24 -15.21 0.59
C LEU A 98 0.73 -16.66 0.45
N ALA A 99 -0.21 -16.91 -0.47
CA ALA A 99 -0.74 -18.26 -0.72
C ALA A 99 0.34 -19.28 -1.09
N ARG A 100 1.25 -18.91 -1.99
CA ARG A 100 2.40 -19.75 -2.39
C ARG A 100 3.33 -20.03 -1.21
N SER A 101 3.60 -19.05 -0.35
CA SER A 101 4.42 -19.23 0.85
C SER A 101 3.78 -20.21 1.83
N TRP A 102 2.48 -20.09 2.12
CA TRP A 102 1.76 -21.03 2.97
C TRP A 102 1.75 -22.45 2.40
N ALA A 103 1.47 -22.60 1.11
CA ALA A 103 1.47 -23.91 0.45
C ALA A 103 2.86 -24.55 0.47
N LYS A 104 3.92 -23.76 0.28
CA LYS A 104 5.32 -24.23 0.35
C LYS A 104 5.68 -24.77 1.72
N GLU A 105 5.14 -24.20 2.80
CA GLU A 105 5.31 -24.71 4.17
C GLU A 105 4.44 -25.94 4.48
N GLY A 106 3.59 -26.37 3.53
CA GLY A 106 2.76 -27.57 3.66
C GLY A 106 1.39 -27.34 4.28
N HIS A 107 0.98 -26.08 4.42
CA HIS A 107 -0.37 -25.71 4.88
C HIS A 107 -1.39 -25.84 3.75
N ARG A 108 -2.66 -26.03 4.12
CA ARG A 108 -3.77 -26.10 3.17
C ARG A 108 -4.27 -24.69 2.90
N VAL A 109 -4.18 -24.23 1.65
CA VAL A 109 -4.57 -22.86 1.29
C VAL A 109 -5.87 -22.87 0.51
N VAL A 110 -6.83 -22.09 0.98
CA VAL A 110 -8.08 -21.78 0.28
C VAL A 110 -8.01 -20.33 -0.19
N GLY A 111 -8.26 -20.12 -1.48
CA GLY A 111 -8.27 -18.81 -2.08
C GLY A 111 -9.68 -18.25 -2.20
N ALA A 112 -9.83 -16.94 -2.04
CA ALA A 112 -11.06 -16.26 -2.41
C ALA A 112 -10.80 -14.89 -3.02
N ASP A 113 -11.71 -14.43 -3.88
CA ASP A 113 -11.71 -13.05 -4.38
C ASP A 113 -13.06 -12.38 -4.18
N VAL A 114 -13.01 -11.13 -3.72
CA VAL A 114 -14.16 -10.24 -3.65
C VAL A 114 -14.45 -9.71 -5.06
N THR A 115 -15.69 -9.84 -5.51
CA THR A 115 -16.11 -9.41 -6.85
C THR A 115 -17.18 -8.34 -6.79
N ASP A 116 -16.91 -7.21 -7.43
CA ASP A 116 -17.87 -6.10 -7.62
C ASP A 116 -18.57 -6.19 -8.99
N LEU A 117 -18.02 -7.02 -9.88
CA LEU A 117 -18.51 -7.26 -11.24
C LEU A 117 -18.76 -8.76 -11.36
N ASP A 118 -19.94 -9.13 -11.85
CA ASP A 118 -20.30 -10.52 -12.20
C ASP A 118 -19.66 -10.95 -13.52
N LEU A 119 -18.37 -10.69 -13.67
CA LEU A 119 -17.55 -11.21 -14.77
C LEU A 119 -17.57 -12.74 -14.71
N PRO A 120 -17.92 -13.50 -15.75
CA PRO A 120 -18.00 -14.97 -15.67
C PRO A 120 -16.62 -15.67 -15.60
N VAL A 121 -15.53 -14.92 -15.35
CA VAL A 121 -14.16 -15.41 -15.44
C VAL A 121 -13.44 -15.28 -14.10
N HIS A 122 -12.66 -16.30 -13.74
CA HIS A 122 -11.83 -16.28 -12.54
C HIS A 122 -10.55 -15.47 -12.74
N SER A 123 -10.05 -14.86 -11.66
CA SER A 123 -8.77 -14.12 -11.66
C SER A 123 -7.59 -15.04 -11.95
N GLY A 124 -6.46 -14.50 -12.43
CA GLY A 124 -5.24 -15.28 -12.63
C GLY A 124 -4.81 -16.07 -11.39
N GLY A 125 -4.82 -15.42 -10.23
CA GLY A 125 -4.42 -16.06 -8.97
C GLY A 125 -5.20 -17.33 -8.64
N SER A 126 -6.46 -17.45 -9.08
CA SER A 126 -7.29 -18.66 -8.87
C SER A 126 -6.74 -19.92 -9.52
N MET A 127 -5.89 -19.77 -10.55
CA MET A 127 -5.30 -20.89 -11.31
C MET A 127 -3.99 -21.39 -10.69
N SER A 128 -3.65 -20.92 -9.49
CA SER A 128 -2.41 -21.29 -8.82
C SER A 128 -2.48 -22.71 -8.27
N ASN A 129 -1.41 -23.47 -8.47
CA ASN A 129 -1.27 -24.80 -7.87
C ASN A 129 -1.11 -24.76 -6.34
N ALA A 130 -0.91 -23.58 -5.75
CA ALA A 130 -0.84 -23.40 -4.30
C ALA A 130 -2.21 -23.52 -3.62
N LEU A 131 -3.29 -23.36 -4.37
CA LEU A 131 -4.65 -23.35 -3.84
C LEU A 131 -5.29 -24.74 -3.94
N VAL A 132 -5.94 -25.16 -2.86
CA VAL A 132 -6.75 -26.40 -2.84
C VAL A 132 -8.17 -26.14 -3.32
N ALA A 133 -8.69 -24.93 -3.08
CA ALA A 133 -10.00 -24.50 -3.52
C ALA A 133 -10.01 -22.98 -3.76
N PHE A 134 -10.87 -22.52 -4.65
CA PHE A 134 -11.06 -21.10 -4.95
C PHE A 134 -12.53 -20.70 -4.90
N TYR A 135 -12.84 -19.58 -4.24
CA TYR A 135 -14.19 -19.06 -4.09
C TYR A 135 -14.32 -17.63 -4.60
N ARG A 136 -15.46 -17.34 -5.24
CA ARG A 136 -15.85 -15.99 -5.62
C ARG A 136 -16.88 -15.47 -4.64
N ILE A 137 -16.62 -14.29 -4.09
CA ILE A 137 -17.44 -13.69 -3.06
C ILE A 137 -18.01 -12.38 -3.59
N PRO A 138 -19.29 -12.34 -3.96
CA PRO A 138 -19.95 -11.09 -4.35
C PRO A 138 -19.92 -10.10 -3.20
N LYS A 139 -19.55 -8.84 -3.47
CA LYS A 139 -19.44 -7.81 -2.42
C LYS A 139 -20.74 -7.61 -1.64
N ALA A 140 -21.89 -7.70 -2.30
CA ALA A 140 -23.21 -7.60 -1.66
C ALA A 140 -23.47 -8.67 -0.58
N HIS A 141 -22.82 -9.83 -0.69
CA HIS A 141 -22.97 -10.95 0.24
C HIS A 141 -21.65 -11.31 0.94
N TYR A 142 -20.75 -10.32 1.09
CA TYR A 142 -19.38 -10.53 1.55
C TYR A 142 -19.32 -11.31 2.87
N ILE A 143 -20.04 -10.83 3.89
CA ILE A 143 -20.02 -11.41 5.24
C ILE A 143 -20.59 -12.83 5.25
N SER A 144 -21.79 -13.02 4.71
CA SER A 144 -22.48 -14.32 4.69
C SER A 144 -21.69 -15.38 3.93
N ARG A 145 -21.20 -15.05 2.73
CA ARG A 145 -20.48 -16.02 1.89
C ARG A 145 -19.10 -16.35 2.44
N LEU A 146 -18.41 -15.38 3.06
CA LEU A 146 -17.13 -15.67 3.68
C LEU A 146 -17.31 -16.59 4.89
N LEU A 147 -18.36 -16.40 5.69
CA LEU A 147 -18.71 -17.30 6.79
C LEU A 147 -19.02 -18.72 6.29
N ASP A 148 -19.78 -18.86 5.20
CA ASP A 148 -20.08 -20.16 4.58
C ASP A 148 -18.81 -20.88 4.13
N VAL A 149 -17.89 -20.16 3.48
CA VAL A 149 -16.59 -20.72 3.04
C VAL A 149 -15.76 -21.15 4.24
N ILE A 150 -15.68 -20.33 5.29
CA ILE A 150 -14.95 -20.64 6.52
C ILE A 150 -15.49 -21.92 7.18
N HIS A 151 -16.81 -22.05 7.25
CA HIS A 151 -17.45 -23.22 7.84
C HIS A 151 -17.26 -24.48 6.98
N ARG A 152 -17.51 -24.38 5.67
CA ARG A 152 -17.37 -25.49 4.72
C ARG A 152 -15.96 -26.04 4.67
N GLU A 153 -14.97 -25.16 4.63
CA GLU A 153 -13.57 -25.53 4.47
C GLU A 153 -12.86 -25.81 5.79
N LYS A 154 -13.53 -25.58 6.93
CA LYS A 154 -12.98 -25.67 8.29
C LYS A 154 -11.69 -24.85 8.43
N VAL A 155 -11.79 -23.57 8.10
CA VAL A 155 -10.66 -22.64 8.07
C VAL A 155 -10.17 -22.37 9.50
N ASP A 156 -8.88 -22.57 9.74
CA ASP A 156 -8.22 -22.24 11.02
C ASP A 156 -7.83 -20.77 11.09
N LEU A 157 -7.38 -20.20 9.96
CA LEU A 157 -6.84 -18.84 9.87
C LEU A 157 -7.39 -18.12 8.64
N TRP A 158 -7.92 -16.91 8.82
CA TRP A 158 -8.31 -16.02 7.72
C TRP A 158 -7.42 -14.77 7.66
N ILE A 159 -6.91 -14.48 6.46
CA ILE A 159 -6.07 -13.31 6.17
C ILE A 159 -6.71 -12.49 5.03
N PRO A 160 -7.14 -11.24 5.29
CA PRO A 160 -7.65 -10.38 4.25
C PRO A 160 -6.55 -9.68 3.47
N CYS A 161 -6.52 -9.89 2.15
CA CYS A 161 -5.60 -9.23 1.22
C CYS A 161 -6.33 -8.57 0.03
N SER A 162 -7.67 -8.49 0.08
CA SER A 162 -8.46 -7.88 -0.99
C SER A 162 -8.53 -6.36 -0.86
N PRO A 163 -8.16 -5.59 -1.91
CA PRO A 163 -8.29 -4.14 -1.89
C PRO A 163 -9.73 -3.64 -2.11
N LYS A 164 -10.67 -4.55 -2.38
CA LYS A 164 -12.08 -4.22 -2.65
C LYS A 164 -12.93 -4.17 -1.38
N ALA A 165 -12.47 -4.83 -0.33
CA ALA A 165 -13.05 -4.75 1.01
C ALA A 165 -12.32 -3.65 1.80
N SER A 166 -13.08 -2.87 2.55
CA SER A 166 -12.55 -1.91 3.51
C SER A 166 -12.14 -2.60 4.81
N SER A 167 -11.23 -1.99 5.57
CA SER A 167 -10.81 -2.53 6.87
C SER A 167 -11.96 -2.63 7.88
N ILE A 168 -12.98 -1.78 7.77
CA ILE A 168 -14.19 -1.83 8.60
C ILE A 168 -15.08 -3.03 8.23
N GLU A 169 -15.25 -3.30 6.93
CA GLU A 169 -15.96 -4.49 6.46
C GLU A 169 -15.25 -5.76 6.94
N ASP A 170 -13.93 -5.84 6.79
CA ASP A 170 -13.13 -6.98 7.26
C ASP A 170 -13.22 -7.17 8.79
N ALA A 171 -13.19 -6.07 9.55
CA ALA A 171 -13.34 -6.10 10.99
C ALA A 171 -14.74 -6.58 11.43
N THR A 172 -15.77 -6.22 10.67
CA THR A 172 -17.15 -6.72 10.88
C THR A 172 -17.22 -8.23 10.63
N VAL A 173 -16.57 -8.71 9.57
CA VAL A 173 -16.49 -10.15 9.31
C VAL A 173 -15.75 -10.86 10.43
N ARG A 174 -14.62 -10.33 10.90
CA ARG A 174 -13.88 -10.90 12.04
C ARG A 174 -14.78 -11.10 13.25
N GLN A 175 -15.56 -10.09 13.62
CA GLN A 175 -16.47 -10.17 14.78
C GLN A 175 -17.49 -11.32 14.62
N VAL A 176 -18.05 -11.50 13.42
CA VAL A 176 -19.01 -12.58 13.13
C VAL A 176 -18.34 -13.95 13.07
N VAL A 177 -17.15 -14.03 12.49
CA VAL A 177 -16.39 -15.29 12.32
C VAL A 177 -15.90 -15.80 13.66
N GLU A 178 -15.25 -14.97 14.47
CA GLU A 178 -14.68 -15.37 15.76
C GLU A 178 -15.76 -15.65 16.82
N SER A 179 -16.98 -15.13 16.65
CA SER A 179 -18.12 -15.45 17.53
C SER A 179 -18.82 -16.76 17.17
N ARG A 180 -18.71 -17.23 15.93
CA ARG A 180 -19.44 -18.41 15.42
C ARG A 180 -18.55 -19.60 15.10
N THR A 181 -17.24 -19.39 15.02
CA THR A 181 -16.27 -20.41 14.58
C THR A 181 -14.99 -20.32 15.40
N SER A 182 -14.17 -21.37 15.34
CA SER A 182 -12.82 -21.37 15.93
C SER A 182 -11.77 -20.68 15.06
N CYS A 183 -12.14 -20.16 13.89
CA CYS A 183 -11.25 -19.49 12.96
C CYS A 183 -10.64 -18.24 13.60
N LYS A 184 -9.33 -18.06 13.49
CA LYS A 184 -8.64 -16.83 13.89
C LYS A 184 -8.50 -15.90 12.70
N CYS A 185 -8.64 -14.59 12.94
CA CYS A 185 -8.52 -13.61 11.88
C CYS A 185 -7.27 -12.74 12.05
N ILE A 186 -6.63 -12.34 10.96
CA ILE A 186 -5.50 -11.40 10.94
C ILE A 186 -5.98 -10.05 10.42
N THR A 187 -6.88 -9.42 11.17
CA THR A 187 -7.44 -8.08 10.89
C THR A 187 -7.88 -7.43 12.20
N PHE A 188 -7.97 -6.10 12.26
CA PHE A 188 -8.34 -5.42 13.49
C PHE A 188 -9.79 -5.75 13.91
N ASP A 189 -10.08 -5.58 15.20
CA ASP A 189 -11.45 -5.55 15.67
C ASP A 189 -12.19 -4.29 15.18
N ALA A 190 -13.52 -4.29 15.27
CA ALA A 190 -14.34 -3.21 14.73
C ALA A 190 -14.03 -1.84 15.37
N GLU A 191 -13.71 -1.80 16.66
CA GLU A 191 -13.39 -0.55 17.37
C GLU A 191 -12.05 0.02 16.91
N LEU A 192 -11.01 -0.81 16.83
CA LEU A 192 -9.68 -0.40 16.35
C LEU A 192 -9.72 -0.04 14.87
N ALA A 193 -10.44 -0.80 14.03
CA ALA A 193 -10.59 -0.50 12.62
C ALA A 193 -11.27 0.87 12.41
N ALA A 194 -12.35 1.16 13.14
CA ALA A 194 -13.03 2.46 13.10
C ALA A 194 -12.12 3.59 13.64
N CYS A 195 -11.37 3.32 14.70
CA CYS A 195 -10.41 4.28 15.26
C CYS A 195 -9.30 4.62 14.27
N PHE A 196 -8.75 3.62 13.58
CA PHE A 196 -7.64 3.77 12.63
C PHE A 196 -8.08 4.34 11.28
N ALA A 197 -9.36 4.21 10.92
CA ALA A 197 -9.92 4.82 9.72
C ALA A 197 -9.93 6.36 9.77
N HIS A 198 -9.95 6.96 10.97
CA HIS A 198 -10.01 8.42 11.13
C HIS A 198 -8.70 8.98 11.72
N PRO A 199 -7.98 9.87 11.02
CA PRO A 199 -6.70 10.40 11.47
C PRO A 199 -6.74 11.05 12.86
N ASP A 200 -7.80 11.78 13.20
CA ASP A 200 -7.94 12.42 14.51
C ASP A 200 -8.16 11.41 15.64
N SER A 201 -8.94 10.36 15.39
CA SER A 201 -9.19 9.28 16.36
C SER A 201 -7.92 8.47 16.61
N PHE A 202 -7.20 8.11 15.54
CA PHE A 202 -5.90 7.46 15.65
C PHE A 202 -4.90 8.33 16.43
N ARG A 203 -4.85 9.64 16.14
CA ARG A 203 -3.97 10.56 16.86
C ARG A 203 -4.27 10.55 18.35
N GLN A 204 -5.54 10.65 18.73
CA GLN A 204 -5.96 10.60 20.12
C GLN A 204 -5.62 9.25 20.77
N TYR A 205 -5.78 8.14 20.04
CA TYR A 205 -5.40 6.80 20.48
C TYR A 205 -3.91 6.71 20.82
N VAL A 206 -3.03 7.22 19.94
CA VAL A 206 -1.58 7.22 20.14
C VAL A 206 -1.18 8.17 21.28
N THR A 207 -1.78 9.36 21.38
CA THR A 207 -1.53 10.31 22.47
C THR A 207 -1.94 9.76 23.84
N LYS A 208 -3.12 9.14 23.95
CA LYS A 208 -3.59 8.51 25.20
C LYS A 208 -2.66 7.41 25.71
N ARG A 209 -1.90 6.79 24.81
CA ARG A 209 -0.90 5.76 25.14
C ARG A 209 0.49 6.34 25.38
N GLY A 210 0.66 7.66 25.40
CA GLY A 210 1.95 8.30 25.67
C GLY A 210 3.02 7.92 24.65
N LEU A 211 2.64 7.81 23.37
CA LEU A 211 3.57 7.61 22.26
C LEU A 211 3.84 8.97 21.58
N PRO A 212 5.01 9.14 20.94
CA PRO A 212 5.35 10.38 20.24
C PRO A 212 4.43 10.59 19.04
N VAL A 213 3.70 11.69 19.05
CA VAL A 213 2.72 12.04 18.02
C VAL A 213 3.13 13.36 17.37
N LEU A 214 2.99 13.43 16.05
CA LEU A 214 3.18 14.68 15.31
C LEU A 214 2.16 15.72 15.77
N GLU A 215 2.65 16.88 16.20
CA GLU A 215 1.78 17.94 16.70
C GLU A 215 0.82 18.42 15.62
N HIS A 216 -0.46 18.47 15.98
CA HIS A 216 -1.55 18.88 15.10
C HIS A 216 -2.60 19.61 15.92
N HIS A 217 -2.77 20.89 15.64
CA HIS A 217 -3.62 21.78 16.41
C HIS A 217 -4.66 22.42 15.50
N LYS A 218 -5.94 22.30 15.88
CA LYS A 218 -7.01 23.11 15.29
C LYS A 218 -7.00 24.48 15.97
N VAL A 219 -6.71 25.51 15.20
CA VAL A 219 -6.53 26.87 15.68
C VAL A 219 -7.74 27.72 15.28
N GLN A 220 -8.36 28.36 16.27
CA GLN A 220 -9.54 29.22 16.10
C GLN A 220 -9.25 30.71 16.39
N SER A 221 -8.05 31.03 16.85
CA SER A 221 -7.62 32.40 17.13
C SER A 221 -6.14 32.59 16.83
N ARG A 222 -5.73 33.82 16.48
CA ARG A 222 -4.32 34.17 16.26
C ARG A 222 -3.46 33.98 17.51
N ASP A 223 -4.00 34.31 18.68
CA ASP A 223 -3.35 34.09 19.97
C ASP A 223 -2.96 32.61 20.19
N SER A 224 -3.82 31.68 19.78
CA SER A 224 -3.52 30.24 19.88
C SER A 224 -2.30 29.86 19.03
N VAL A 225 -2.12 30.46 17.85
CA VAL A 225 -0.93 30.23 17.01
C VAL A 225 0.33 30.68 17.74
N HIS A 226 0.33 31.90 18.29
CA HIS A 226 1.49 32.44 19.01
C HIS A 226 1.82 31.63 20.26
N LYS A 227 0.81 31.18 21.02
CA LYS A 227 1.01 30.30 22.18
C LYS A 227 1.70 28.99 21.80
N ILE A 228 1.29 28.36 20.70
CA ILE A 228 1.91 27.11 20.22
C ILE A 228 3.35 27.37 19.78
N LEU A 229 3.59 28.41 18.97
CA LEU A 229 4.93 28.75 18.50
C LEU A 229 5.89 29.09 19.64
N ASN A 230 5.42 29.79 20.68
CA ASN A 230 6.23 30.14 21.85
C ASN A 230 6.52 28.92 22.75
N ARG A 231 5.62 27.94 22.79
CA ARG A 231 5.82 26.70 23.57
C ARG A 231 6.90 25.80 22.96
N SER A 232 7.12 25.89 21.65
CA SER A 232 8.05 25.02 20.93
C SER A 232 8.85 25.82 19.89
N PRO A 233 9.78 26.69 20.35
CA PRO A 233 10.49 27.63 19.47
C PRO A 233 11.43 26.96 18.47
N SER A 234 11.88 25.73 18.74
CA SER A 234 12.75 24.94 17.87
C SER A 234 12.00 24.25 16.73
N LYS A 235 10.66 24.16 16.80
CA LYS A 235 9.84 23.40 15.85
C LYS A 235 9.33 24.29 14.72
N THR A 236 9.23 23.67 13.54
CA THR A 236 8.63 24.28 12.37
C THR A 236 7.22 23.71 12.17
N TYR A 237 6.28 24.58 11.84
CA TYR A 237 4.89 24.25 11.59
C TYR A 237 4.47 24.71 10.20
N GLU A 238 3.53 23.96 9.64
CA GLU A 238 2.80 24.30 8.44
C GLU A 238 1.36 24.66 8.84
N ILE A 239 0.93 25.86 8.49
CA ILE A 239 -0.43 26.35 8.73
C ILE A 239 -1.23 26.30 7.43
N SER A 240 -2.40 25.66 7.49
CA SER A 240 -3.32 25.50 6.37
C SER A 240 -4.77 25.65 6.84
N ARG A 241 -5.70 25.95 5.94
CA ARG A 241 -7.12 26.02 6.29
C ARG A 241 -7.65 24.61 6.56
N ALA A 242 -8.53 24.45 7.54
CA ALA A 242 -9.12 23.13 7.85
C ALA A 242 -9.91 22.54 6.67
N THR A 243 -10.54 23.41 5.88
CA THR A 243 -11.21 23.08 4.61
C THR A 243 -10.53 23.88 3.48
N PRO A 244 -9.47 23.34 2.86
CA PRO A 244 -8.71 24.06 1.86
C PRO A 244 -9.53 24.24 0.57
N THR A 245 -9.47 25.42 -0.04
CA THR A 245 -9.91 25.60 -1.43
C THR A 245 -8.79 25.15 -2.38
N ALA A 246 -9.13 24.82 -3.64
CA ALA A 246 -8.21 24.14 -4.57
C ALA A 246 -6.87 24.85 -4.84
N ASN A 247 -6.75 26.15 -4.52
CA ASN A 247 -5.55 26.97 -4.76
C ASN A 247 -4.87 27.47 -3.47
N GLU A 248 -5.32 27.05 -2.29
CA GLU A 248 -4.75 27.53 -1.03
C GLU A 248 -3.47 26.78 -0.65
N LYS A 249 -2.35 27.50 -0.65
CA LYS A 249 -1.04 26.96 -0.28
C LYS A 249 -0.82 27.04 1.22
N ALA A 250 -0.31 25.96 1.80
CA ALA A 250 0.09 25.93 3.19
C ALA A 250 1.33 26.84 3.44
N MET A 251 1.36 27.51 4.59
CA MET A 251 2.39 28.49 4.94
C MET A 251 3.28 27.97 6.07
N LEU A 252 4.56 28.32 6.05
CA LEU A 252 5.52 27.89 7.06
C LEU A 252 5.68 28.92 8.18
N LEU A 253 5.68 28.43 9.41
CA LEU A 253 5.91 29.19 10.64
C LEU A 253 6.92 28.44 11.53
N PRO A 254 7.73 29.12 12.36
CA PRO A 254 7.96 30.56 12.32
C PRO A 254 8.71 30.98 11.04
N ARG A 255 8.58 32.26 10.68
CA ARG A 255 9.41 32.88 9.62
C ARG A 255 10.78 33.25 10.19
N ARG A 256 11.72 33.64 9.30
CA ARG A 256 13.10 34.01 9.66
C ARG A 256 13.20 35.02 10.82
N THR A 257 12.19 35.87 11.00
CA THR A 257 12.13 36.81 12.12
C THR A 257 10.76 36.75 12.78
N LEU A 258 10.70 37.09 14.06
CA LEU A 258 9.45 37.19 14.81
C LEU A 258 8.49 38.19 14.14
N SER A 259 8.97 39.37 13.73
CA SER A 259 8.15 40.38 13.05
C SER A 259 7.50 39.84 11.78
N LYS A 260 8.24 39.11 10.93
CA LYS A 260 7.66 38.47 9.73
C LYS A 260 6.64 37.39 10.07
N THR A 261 6.81 36.71 11.19
CA THR A 261 5.85 35.72 11.69
C THR A 261 4.56 36.40 12.12
N TYR A 262 4.65 37.50 12.87
CA TYR A 262 3.50 38.31 13.28
C TYR A 262 2.74 38.91 12.09
N THR A 263 3.45 39.53 11.13
CA THR A 263 2.83 40.07 9.91
C THR A 263 2.12 38.98 9.11
N MET A 264 2.73 37.80 8.99
CA MET A 264 2.07 36.69 8.30
C MET A 264 0.82 36.22 9.04
N VAL A 265 0.88 36.04 10.36
CA VAL A 265 -0.27 35.57 11.14
C VAL A 265 -1.41 36.61 11.19
N SER A 266 -1.09 37.92 11.10
CA SER A 266 -2.12 38.97 11.06
C SER A 266 -2.90 38.95 9.73
N GLU A 267 -2.23 38.67 8.61
CA GLU A 267 -2.86 38.52 7.28
C GLU A 267 -3.83 37.33 7.23
N ILE A 268 -3.63 36.31 8.06
CA ILE A 268 -4.50 35.13 8.13
C ILE A 268 -5.81 35.49 8.84
N GLN A 269 -6.93 35.28 8.16
CA GLN A 269 -8.27 35.37 8.74
C GLN A 269 -8.60 34.09 9.52
N ILE A 270 -8.20 34.06 10.79
CA ILE A 270 -8.51 32.96 11.72
C ILE A 270 -9.74 33.35 12.56
N SER A 271 -10.79 32.53 12.51
CA SER A 271 -11.97 32.68 13.37
C SER A 271 -12.54 31.32 13.77
N LYS A 272 -13.56 31.31 14.65
CA LYS A 272 -14.29 30.10 15.01
C LYS A 272 -14.99 29.48 13.78
N ASP A 273 -15.53 30.31 12.91
CA ASP A 273 -16.24 29.90 11.68
C ASP A 273 -15.27 29.49 10.56
N ARG A 274 -14.03 29.99 10.61
CA ARG A 274 -12.96 29.67 9.66
C ARG A 274 -11.73 29.14 10.39
N PRO A 275 -11.78 27.89 10.91
CA PRO A 275 -10.68 27.31 11.65
C PRO A 275 -9.52 26.96 10.71
N TRP A 276 -8.30 27.08 11.25
CA TRP A 276 -7.06 26.69 10.60
C TRP A 276 -6.44 25.48 11.32
N ILE A 277 -5.56 24.77 10.63
CA ILE A 277 -4.78 23.66 11.15
C ILE A 277 -3.32 24.12 11.19
N LEU A 278 -2.70 23.97 12.35
CA LEU A 278 -1.27 24.15 12.54
C LEU A 278 -0.65 22.77 12.81
N GLN A 279 0.12 22.26 11.86
CA GLN A 279 0.73 20.93 11.91
C GLN A 279 2.25 21.03 11.93
N GLN A 280 2.93 20.27 12.78
CA GLN A 280 4.39 20.20 12.76
C GLN A 280 4.89 19.68 11.41
N LYS A 281 5.92 20.33 10.89
CA LYS A 281 6.59 19.94 9.65
C LYS A 281 7.94 19.33 9.96
N SER A 282 8.19 18.14 9.42
CA SER A 282 9.47 17.47 9.57
C SER A 282 10.53 18.02 8.61
N ARG A 283 11.81 17.92 9.01
CA ARG A 283 12.95 18.39 8.23
C ARG A 283 13.57 17.31 7.34
N LEU A 284 13.58 16.06 7.80
CA LEU A 284 14.32 14.97 7.14
C LEU A 284 13.46 14.09 6.25
N GLY A 285 12.15 14.08 6.47
CA GLY A 285 11.21 13.40 5.58
C GLY A 285 10.21 12.51 6.31
N GLU A 286 9.60 11.64 5.51
CA GLU A 286 8.48 10.79 5.85
C GLU A 286 8.85 9.33 5.57
N LEU A 287 8.74 8.50 6.61
CA LEU A 287 8.93 7.06 6.57
C LEU A 287 7.59 6.36 6.78
N PHE A 288 7.50 5.15 6.25
CA PHE A 288 6.43 4.22 6.55
C PHE A 288 7.02 2.97 7.19
N ALA A 289 6.36 2.51 8.26
CA ALA A 289 6.61 1.21 8.84
C ALA A 289 5.40 0.32 8.54
N ASP A 290 5.56 -0.61 7.61
CA ASP A 290 4.56 -1.64 7.31
C ASP A 290 4.79 -2.82 8.26
N LEU A 291 3.73 -3.23 8.97
CA LEU A 291 3.81 -4.15 10.10
C LEU A 291 2.82 -5.31 9.96
N LEU A 292 3.26 -6.50 10.38
CA LEU A 292 2.38 -7.55 10.86
C LEU A 292 2.42 -7.54 12.38
N VAL A 293 1.30 -7.22 13.02
CA VAL A 293 1.15 -7.29 14.47
C VAL A 293 0.23 -8.46 14.81
N VAL A 294 0.63 -9.30 15.74
CA VAL A 294 -0.21 -10.37 16.28
C VAL A 294 -0.18 -10.29 17.79
N GLN A 295 -1.36 -10.16 18.41
CA GLN A 295 -1.54 -10.11 19.85
C GLN A 295 -0.63 -9.09 20.56
N GLY A 296 -0.50 -7.90 20.00
CA GLY A 296 0.32 -6.83 20.57
C GLY A 296 1.84 -7.02 20.39
N HIS A 297 2.27 -7.96 19.55
CA HIS A 297 3.67 -8.18 19.22
C HIS A 297 3.92 -7.96 17.73
N VAL A 298 5.00 -7.23 17.41
CA VAL A 298 5.43 -7.05 16.02
C VAL A 298 6.06 -8.36 15.55
N GLN A 299 5.47 -9.00 14.55
CA GLN A 299 5.92 -10.28 13.98
C GLN A 299 6.73 -10.07 12.69
N ALA A 300 6.49 -8.98 11.99
CA ALA A 300 7.30 -8.55 10.85
C ALA A 300 7.20 -7.03 10.70
N ILE A 301 8.29 -6.44 10.21
CA ILE A 301 8.38 -5.00 9.96
C ILE A 301 9.20 -4.73 8.69
N ASN A 302 8.65 -3.88 7.82
CA ASN A 302 9.36 -3.29 6.70
C ASN A 302 9.35 -1.77 6.82
N VAL A 303 10.51 -1.13 6.74
CA VAL A 303 10.65 0.32 6.83
C VAL A 303 11.07 0.89 5.47
N ARG A 304 10.26 1.82 4.95
CA ARG A 304 10.43 2.43 3.63
C ARG A 304 10.25 3.95 3.67
N LEU A 305 10.81 4.65 2.68
CA LEU A 305 10.70 6.10 2.52
C LEU A 305 9.50 6.46 1.60
N SER A 306 8.85 7.61 1.86
CA SER A 306 7.62 8.04 1.17
C SER A 306 7.78 8.37 -0.31
N ASP A 307 8.79 9.14 -0.70
CA ASP A 307 8.97 9.55 -2.10
C ASP A 307 10.43 9.82 -2.47
N SER A 308 10.68 9.51 -3.73
CA SER A 308 11.89 9.22 -4.47
C SER A 308 12.87 10.39 -4.68
N GLY A 309 14.14 10.09 -4.42
CA GLY A 309 15.29 10.93 -4.77
C GLY A 309 16.59 10.40 -4.18
N SER A 310 16.53 9.71 -3.04
CA SER A 310 17.67 9.04 -2.43
C SER A 310 17.63 7.55 -2.75
N SER A 311 18.44 7.12 -3.72
CA SER A 311 18.77 5.71 -3.95
C SER A 311 19.61 5.09 -2.81
N THR A 312 19.85 5.84 -1.73
CA THR A 312 20.78 5.47 -0.66
C THR A 312 20.09 5.01 0.63
N TRP A 313 18.75 4.97 0.69
CA TRP A 313 18.05 4.43 1.86
C TRP A 313 18.49 2.99 2.15
N GLY A 314 19.01 2.77 3.34
CA GLY A 314 19.54 1.48 3.78
C GLY A 314 21.00 1.24 3.40
N ALA A 315 21.70 2.25 2.86
CA ALA A 315 23.14 2.18 2.62
C ALA A 315 23.95 2.83 3.75
N SER A 316 23.33 3.63 4.63
CA SER A 316 24.03 4.34 5.70
C SER A 316 23.74 3.76 7.08
N ARG A 317 24.73 3.87 8.00
CA ARG A 317 24.56 3.52 9.42
C ARG A 317 23.46 4.34 10.11
N LEU A 318 23.19 5.55 9.60
CA LEU A 318 22.09 6.38 10.09
C LEU A 318 20.74 5.75 9.75
N ASP A 319 20.57 5.21 8.54
CA ASP A 319 19.33 4.53 8.14
C ASP A 319 19.08 3.28 8.99
N GLU A 320 20.12 2.50 9.27
CA GLU A 320 20.06 1.35 10.17
C GLU A 320 19.66 1.76 11.60
N ALA A 321 20.27 2.82 12.14
CA ALA A 321 19.95 3.34 13.46
C ALA A 321 18.51 3.89 13.54
N LEU A 322 18.05 4.55 12.47
CA LEU A 322 16.71 5.08 12.34
C LEU A 322 15.68 3.95 12.24
N ALA A 323 15.95 2.92 11.43
CA ALA A 323 15.12 1.73 11.31
C ALA A 323 15.01 0.97 12.64
N ALA A 324 16.12 0.81 13.36
CA ALA A 324 16.12 0.23 14.69
C ALA A 324 15.30 1.05 15.68
N SER A 325 15.37 2.38 15.60
CA SER A 325 14.57 3.29 16.44
C SER A 325 13.08 3.23 16.10
N VAL A 326 12.74 3.18 14.81
CA VAL A 326 11.38 2.93 14.31
C VAL A 326 10.86 1.59 14.81
N HIS A 327 11.67 0.53 14.73
CA HIS A 327 11.28 -0.79 15.21
C HIS A 327 10.95 -0.79 16.71
N ARG A 328 11.80 -0.19 17.56
CA ARG A 328 11.51 -0.05 19.00
C ARG A 328 10.21 0.75 19.25
N LEU A 329 9.98 1.81 18.47
CA LEU A 329 8.75 2.60 18.57
C LEU A 329 7.53 1.77 18.18
N MET A 330 7.61 0.98 17.11
CA MET A 330 6.52 0.11 16.65
C MET A 330 6.27 -1.05 17.61
N GLN A 331 7.32 -1.61 18.23
CA GLN A 331 7.18 -2.56 19.34
C GLN A 331 6.43 -1.90 20.51
N SER A 332 6.80 -0.69 20.91
CA SER A 332 6.08 0.04 21.96
C SER A 332 4.61 0.31 21.59
N LEU A 333 4.34 0.69 20.34
CA LEU A 333 2.97 0.84 19.83
C LEU A 333 2.20 -0.47 19.93
N ALA A 334 2.82 -1.59 19.55
CA ALA A 334 2.19 -2.89 19.58
C ALA A 334 1.88 -3.35 21.01
N THR A 335 2.87 -3.30 21.90
CA THR A 335 2.71 -3.68 23.31
C THR A 335 1.68 -2.82 24.01
N LYS A 336 1.70 -1.50 23.79
CA LYS A 336 0.69 -0.60 24.36
C LYS A 336 -0.70 -0.83 23.74
N GLY A 337 -0.79 -1.30 22.51
CA GLY A 337 -2.05 -1.72 21.90
C GLY A 337 -2.65 -2.99 22.52
N GLY A 338 -1.80 -3.83 23.12
CA GLY A 338 -2.19 -5.04 23.82
C GLY A 338 -2.66 -6.15 22.89
N VAL A 339 -3.22 -7.21 23.49
CA VAL A 339 -3.60 -8.47 22.80
C VAL A 339 -4.63 -8.26 21.69
N ARG A 340 -5.44 -7.19 21.78
CA ARG A 340 -6.43 -6.83 20.75
C ARG A 340 -5.81 -6.37 19.44
N LEU A 341 -4.57 -5.89 19.46
CA LEU A 341 -3.89 -5.40 18.26
C LEU A 341 -3.35 -6.58 17.46
N THR A 342 -4.16 -7.05 16.51
CA THR A 342 -3.81 -8.11 15.56
C THR A 342 -4.23 -7.70 14.15
N GLY A 343 -3.30 -7.70 13.19
CA GLY A 343 -3.56 -7.32 11.80
C GLY A 343 -2.37 -6.63 11.14
N HIS A 344 -2.58 -6.20 9.90
CA HIS A 344 -1.59 -5.44 9.14
C HIS A 344 -1.79 -3.93 9.32
N LEU A 345 -0.73 -3.23 9.73
CA LEU A 345 -0.73 -1.79 9.94
C LEU A 345 0.43 -1.14 9.20
N SER A 346 0.17 -0.11 8.39
CA SER A 346 1.20 0.79 7.90
C SER A 346 1.16 2.05 8.75
N VAL A 347 2.25 2.38 9.45
CA VAL A 347 2.34 3.59 10.28
C VAL A 347 3.18 4.62 9.56
N ARG A 348 2.62 5.80 9.37
CA ARG A 348 3.33 6.96 8.83
C ARG A 348 4.11 7.64 9.94
N ILE A 349 5.42 7.76 9.74
CA ILE A 349 6.39 8.28 10.69
C ILE A 349 7.10 9.49 10.09
N MET A 350 7.24 10.54 10.88
CA MET A 350 7.92 11.76 10.51
C MET A 350 9.22 11.89 11.30
N VAL A 351 10.31 12.22 10.61
CA VAL A 351 11.64 12.34 11.21
C VAL A 351 12.05 13.80 11.27
N ASP A 352 12.21 14.32 12.48
CA ASP A 352 12.60 15.71 12.72
C ASP A 352 14.01 15.80 13.34
N GLU A 353 14.64 16.95 13.18
CA GLU A 353 15.93 17.25 13.79
C GLU A 353 15.72 18.24 14.94
N GLU A 354 16.01 17.76 16.14
CA GLU A 354 16.02 18.57 17.34
C GLU A 354 17.47 18.95 17.65
N PHE A 355 17.70 20.26 17.73
CA PHE A 355 19.01 20.82 18.07
C PHE A 355 19.07 21.02 19.57
N ASP A 356 19.94 20.27 20.23
CA ASP A 356 20.38 20.53 21.59
C ASP A 356 21.69 21.33 21.57
N GLY A 357 22.06 21.98 22.67
CA GLY A 357 23.17 22.95 22.73
C GLY A 357 24.51 22.45 22.18
N HIS A 358 24.74 21.13 22.18
CA HIS A 358 25.95 20.49 21.65
C HIS A 358 25.68 19.28 20.72
N SER A 359 24.43 18.97 20.39
CA SER A 359 24.13 17.79 19.56
C SER A 359 22.88 17.95 18.70
N VAL A 360 22.87 17.26 17.55
CA VAL A 360 21.68 17.11 16.72
C VAL A 360 21.08 15.74 17.00
N ARG A 361 19.82 15.70 17.42
CA ARG A 361 19.08 14.46 17.68
C ARG A 361 17.97 14.27 16.66
N HIS A 362 17.93 13.08 16.07
CA HIS A 362 16.81 12.65 15.24
C HIS A 362 15.66 12.15 16.12
N THR A 363 14.52 12.85 16.07
CA THR A 363 13.32 12.49 16.82
C THR A 363 12.24 12.02 15.85
N ILE A 364 11.62 10.88 16.17
CA ILE A 364 10.59 10.24 15.34
C ILE A 364 9.20 10.45 15.93
N TYR A 365 8.25 10.83 15.08
CA TYR A 365 6.88 11.14 15.45
C TYR A 365 5.89 10.33 14.63
N ILE A 366 4.85 9.79 15.27
CA ILE A 366 3.76 9.10 14.56
C ILE A 366 2.80 10.14 13.99
N ALA A 367 2.60 10.11 12.67
CA ALA A 367 1.81 11.10 11.93
C ALA A 367 0.48 10.55 11.38
N GLY A 368 0.31 9.23 11.33
CA GLY A 368 -0.91 8.61 10.82
C GLY A 368 -0.75 7.10 10.65
N CYS A 369 -1.79 6.43 10.21
CA CYS A 369 -1.73 5.02 9.85
C CYS A 369 -2.68 4.69 8.71
N GLU A 370 -2.44 3.55 8.08
CA GLU A 370 -3.29 2.92 7.09
C GLU A 370 -3.42 1.43 7.43
N SER A 371 -4.58 0.86 7.12
CA SER A 371 -4.87 -0.56 7.33
C SER A 371 -5.43 -1.18 6.05
N GLY A 372 -5.35 -2.50 5.94
CA GLY A 372 -5.91 -3.29 4.85
C GLY A 372 -4.88 -3.80 3.85
N ALA A 373 -5.37 -4.24 2.68
CA ALA A 373 -4.61 -5.02 1.71
C ALA A 373 -3.31 -4.37 1.20
N ARG A 374 -3.28 -3.03 1.07
CA ARG A 374 -2.09 -2.32 0.59
C ARG A 374 -0.89 -2.46 1.54
N VAL A 375 -1.16 -2.61 2.83
CA VAL A 375 -0.10 -2.82 3.83
C VAL A 375 0.59 -4.15 3.61
N VAL A 376 -0.17 -5.20 3.26
CA VAL A 376 0.37 -6.53 2.98
C VAL A 376 1.32 -6.50 1.79
N ASP A 377 0.95 -5.76 0.74
CA ASP A 377 1.78 -5.57 -0.45
C ASP A 377 3.14 -4.94 -0.10
N ASN A 378 3.11 -3.82 0.63
CA ASN A 378 4.34 -3.15 1.05
C ASN A 378 5.18 -4.00 2.03
N LEU A 379 4.53 -4.75 2.92
CA LEU A 379 5.22 -5.60 3.90
C LEU A 379 5.95 -6.76 3.23
N LEU A 380 5.33 -7.37 2.22
CA LEU A 380 5.87 -8.55 1.51
C LEU A 380 6.76 -8.16 0.32
N TYR A 381 6.95 -6.87 0.06
CA TYR A 381 7.76 -6.39 -1.05
C TYR A 381 9.24 -6.79 -0.89
N ASN A 382 9.71 -7.75 -1.69
CA ASN A 382 11.08 -8.29 -1.64
C ASN A 382 11.52 -8.87 -0.28
N VAL A 383 10.58 -9.19 0.60
CA VAL A 383 10.85 -9.78 1.93
C VAL A 383 10.23 -11.18 1.99
N PRO A 384 10.91 -12.19 2.58
CA PRO A 384 10.30 -13.49 2.83
C PRO A 384 9.01 -13.37 3.66
N CYS A 385 8.01 -14.17 3.33
CA CYS A 385 6.73 -14.14 4.03
C CYS A 385 6.88 -14.62 5.48
N PRO A 386 6.42 -13.87 6.50
CA PRO A 386 6.58 -14.22 7.91
C PRO A 386 5.52 -15.23 8.39
N ILE A 387 5.50 -16.46 7.84
CA ILE A 387 4.49 -17.49 8.16
C ILE A 387 4.47 -17.83 9.65
N ALA A 388 5.65 -17.98 10.28
CA ALA A 388 5.77 -18.17 11.72
C ALA A 388 5.06 -17.06 12.51
N GLY A 389 5.20 -15.82 12.05
CA GLY A 389 4.52 -14.65 12.62
C GLY A 389 3.00 -14.77 12.60
N TYR A 390 2.42 -15.23 11.49
CA TYR A 390 0.98 -15.49 11.43
C TYR A 390 0.56 -16.66 12.32
N LEU A 391 1.37 -17.72 12.41
CA LEU A 391 1.10 -18.89 13.25
C LEU A 391 1.13 -18.58 14.75
N SER A 392 1.78 -17.50 15.18
CA SER A 392 1.82 -17.04 16.58
C SER A 392 0.43 -16.70 17.15
N VAL A 393 -0.59 -16.53 16.30
CA VAL A 393 -1.99 -16.35 16.75
C VAL A 393 -2.52 -17.59 17.47
N PHE A 394 -1.93 -18.76 17.22
CA PHE A 394 -2.29 -20.01 17.86
C PHE A 394 -1.38 -20.25 19.08
N PRO A 395 -1.95 -20.58 20.25
CA PRO A 395 -1.20 -20.74 21.50
C PRO A 395 -0.17 -21.88 21.46
N SER A 396 -0.28 -22.80 20.51
CA SER A 396 0.63 -23.95 20.35
C SER A 396 1.98 -23.61 19.73
N ASN A 397 2.17 -22.39 19.19
CA ASN A 397 3.38 -21.98 18.48
C ASN A 397 3.89 -20.62 19.02
N PRO A 398 4.46 -20.55 20.22
CA PRO A 398 5.12 -19.33 20.68
C PRO A 398 6.33 -19.06 19.78
N VAL A 399 6.33 -17.91 19.12
CA VAL A 399 7.47 -17.42 18.33
C VAL A 399 8.39 -16.65 19.27
N ASP A 400 9.70 -16.93 19.23
CA ASP A 400 10.71 -16.10 19.88
C ASP A 400 10.76 -14.73 19.19
N THR A 401 10.02 -13.76 19.73
CA THR A 401 9.92 -12.39 19.18
C THR A 401 11.18 -11.55 19.44
N THR A 402 12.19 -12.10 20.10
CA THR A 402 13.39 -11.38 20.57
C THR A 402 14.33 -10.94 19.44
N ASN A 403 14.24 -11.55 18.25
CA ASN A 403 15.21 -11.35 17.16
C ASN A 403 14.60 -10.85 15.84
N ILE A 404 13.40 -10.25 15.85
CA ILE A 404 12.82 -9.70 14.62
C ILE A 404 13.57 -8.42 14.25
N ALA A 405 14.37 -8.48 13.18
CA ALA A 405 15.11 -7.33 12.66
C ALA A 405 14.22 -6.49 11.73
N ALA A 406 14.37 -5.17 11.80
CA ALA A 406 13.75 -4.27 10.83
C ALA A 406 14.35 -4.49 9.45
N THR A 407 13.52 -4.86 8.48
CA THR A 407 13.98 -4.93 7.09
C THR A 407 13.86 -3.55 6.45
N LEU A 408 14.94 -3.12 5.81
CA LEU A 408 14.99 -1.85 5.08
C LEU A 408 14.67 -2.12 3.62
N SER A 409 13.56 -1.54 3.15
CA SER A 409 13.21 -1.57 1.73
C SER A 409 13.38 -0.19 1.12
N SER A 410 14.21 -0.10 0.09
CA SER A 410 14.18 1.03 -0.82
C SER A 410 13.05 0.81 -1.81
N THR A 411 12.06 1.69 -1.81
CA THR A 411 11.10 1.80 -2.91
C THR A 411 11.88 2.26 -4.13
N ARG A 412 12.52 1.33 -4.84
CA ARG A 412 12.96 1.61 -6.21
C ARG A 412 11.68 1.92 -6.97
N PRO A 413 11.50 3.10 -7.59
CA PRO A 413 10.59 3.15 -8.72
C PRO A 413 11.04 2.01 -9.65
N ALA A 414 10.09 1.19 -10.13
CA ALA A 414 10.39 0.26 -11.20
C ALA A 414 11.24 1.01 -12.23
N PRO A 415 12.30 0.42 -12.81
CA PRO A 415 13.12 1.13 -13.78
C PRO A 415 12.22 1.48 -14.96
N THR A 416 11.65 2.68 -14.95
CA THR A 416 11.30 3.40 -16.15
C THR A 416 12.63 3.48 -16.88
N PHE A 417 12.74 2.88 -18.06
CA PHE A 417 13.88 3.13 -18.93
C PHE A 417 13.69 4.54 -19.50
N ALA A 418 13.70 5.54 -18.61
CA ALA A 418 13.88 6.93 -18.96
C ALA A 418 15.33 7.04 -19.44
N ARG A 419 15.56 6.66 -20.71
CA ARG A 419 16.54 7.37 -21.52
C ARG A 419 16.11 8.82 -21.41
N ALA A 420 16.86 9.59 -20.64
CA ALA A 420 16.79 11.04 -20.66
C ALA A 420 17.13 11.49 -22.08
N ALA A 421 16.15 11.45 -22.99
CA ALA A 421 16.15 12.27 -24.17
C ALA A 421 15.91 13.68 -23.64
N ILE A 422 16.99 14.45 -23.53
CA ILE A 422 16.94 15.89 -23.32
C ILE A 422 16.27 16.46 -24.58
N LEU A 423 14.94 16.51 -24.59
CA LEU A 423 14.17 17.20 -25.61
C LEU A 423 13.95 18.64 -25.14
N PRO A 424 14.27 19.65 -25.98
CA PRO A 424 14.12 21.05 -25.61
C PRO A 424 12.68 21.36 -25.20
N ALA A 425 12.51 22.12 -24.13
CA ALA A 425 11.21 22.53 -23.57
C ALA A 425 10.24 23.21 -24.57
N ALA A 426 10.73 23.58 -25.77
CA ALA A 426 9.94 24.11 -26.88
C ALA A 426 8.96 23.07 -27.48
N PHE A 427 9.25 21.77 -27.44
CA PHE A 427 8.36 20.73 -28.01
C PHE A 427 7.17 20.37 -27.12
N LEU A 428 7.20 20.72 -25.83
CA LEU A 428 6.12 20.46 -24.87
C LEU A 428 4.97 21.48 -24.94
N GLN A 429 5.06 22.50 -25.80
CA GLN A 429 3.98 23.47 -25.99
C GLN A 429 2.83 22.93 -26.87
N PHE A 430 3.02 21.81 -27.57
CA PHE A 430 1.98 21.21 -28.40
C PHE A 430 1.24 20.08 -27.66
N SER A 431 -0.09 20.24 -27.52
CA SER A 431 -1.00 19.26 -26.88
C SER A 431 -0.88 17.84 -27.46
N PHE A 432 -0.48 17.73 -28.73
CA PHE A 432 -0.30 16.44 -29.41
C PHE A 432 0.97 15.71 -28.96
N CYS A 433 2.09 16.42 -28.75
CA CYS A 433 3.33 15.80 -28.27
C CYS A 433 3.18 15.25 -26.85
N HIS A 434 2.46 15.96 -25.97
CA HIS A 434 2.14 15.46 -24.63
C HIS A 434 1.25 14.20 -24.69
N LEU A 435 0.29 14.14 -25.62
CA LEU A 435 -0.53 12.95 -25.82
C LEU A 435 0.30 11.76 -26.33
N VAL A 436 1.23 11.99 -27.26
CA VAL A 436 2.12 10.96 -27.80
C VAL A 436 3.11 10.47 -26.73
N LEU A 437 3.71 11.36 -25.96
CA LEU A 437 4.61 11.00 -24.85
C LEU A 437 3.88 10.20 -23.76
N THR A 438 2.69 10.64 -23.34
CA THR A 438 1.88 9.88 -22.38
C THR A 438 1.42 8.53 -22.94
N ALA A 439 1.16 8.44 -24.25
CA ALA A 439 0.87 7.17 -24.91
C ALA A 439 2.09 6.25 -24.99
N ILE A 440 3.30 6.78 -25.22
CA ILE A 440 4.55 6.00 -25.20
C ILE A 440 4.86 5.52 -23.78
N GLU A 441 4.75 6.37 -22.76
CA GLU A 441 4.95 5.98 -21.36
C GLU A 441 3.92 4.93 -20.91
N ALA A 442 2.66 5.08 -21.30
CA ALA A 442 1.63 4.08 -21.04
C ALA A 442 1.91 2.77 -21.79
N ALA A 443 2.35 2.82 -23.05
CA ALA A 443 2.75 1.64 -23.82
C ALA A 443 4.00 0.96 -23.23
N GLU A 444 4.96 1.71 -22.71
CA GLU A 444 6.14 1.19 -22.02
C GLU A 444 5.75 0.52 -20.70
N ALA A 445 4.90 1.17 -19.89
CA ALA A 445 4.40 0.59 -18.65
C ALA A 445 3.61 -0.71 -18.89
N GLU A 446 2.86 -0.80 -19.99
CA GLU A 446 2.15 -2.02 -20.38
C GLU A 446 3.10 -3.10 -20.93
N THR A 447 4.11 -2.75 -21.75
CA THR A 447 5.12 -3.72 -22.21
C THR A 447 5.97 -4.28 -21.08
N VAL A 448 6.27 -3.48 -20.04
CA VAL A 448 6.94 -3.96 -18.82
C VAL A 448 6.07 -4.94 -18.02
N ARG A 449 4.75 -4.77 -18.00
CA ARG A 449 3.82 -5.73 -17.37
C ARG A 449 3.67 -7.03 -18.16
N LEU A 450 3.88 -6.96 -19.47
CA LEU A 450 3.87 -8.09 -20.39
C LEU A 450 5.17 -8.92 -20.31
N LEU A 451 6.29 -8.34 -19.88
CA LEU A 451 7.52 -9.08 -19.60
C LEU A 451 7.34 -10.01 -18.38
N PHE A 452 7.21 -11.31 -18.64
CA PHE A 452 6.94 -12.34 -17.64
C PHE A 452 7.88 -12.28 -16.42
N TRP A 453 9.18 -12.01 -16.61
CA TRP A 453 10.15 -11.99 -15.51
C TRP A 453 10.01 -10.79 -14.56
N LYS A 454 9.26 -9.75 -14.93
CA LYS A 454 8.92 -8.61 -14.06
C LYS A 454 7.49 -8.68 -13.53
N ASN A 455 6.69 -9.63 -14.00
CA ASN A 455 5.31 -9.73 -13.58
C ASN A 455 5.22 -10.41 -12.20
N PRO A 456 4.61 -9.77 -11.20
CA PRO A 456 4.60 -10.30 -9.83
C PRO A 456 3.74 -11.56 -9.66
N LEU A 457 2.88 -11.89 -10.63
CA LEU A 457 2.11 -13.15 -10.62
C LEU A 457 2.91 -14.34 -11.16
N PHE A 458 4.01 -14.09 -11.90
CA PHE A 458 4.81 -15.16 -12.49
C PHE A 458 5.69 -15.83 -11.44
N SER A 459 5.71 -17.16 -11.46
CA SER A 459 6.67 -17.97 -10.73
C SER A 459 7.01 -19.19 -11.56
N PHE A 460 8.29 -19.57 -11.62
CA PHE A 460 8.70 -20.78 -12.35
C PHE A 460 8.07 -22.07 -11.80
N LEU A 461 7.69 -22.09 -10.52
CA LEU A 461 7.04 -23.25 -9.90
C LEU A 461 5.52 -23.24 -10.06
N ASP A 462 4.95 -22.12 -10.51
CA ASP A 462 3.52 -21.89 -10.63
C ASP A 462 3.26 -20.79 -11.69
N PRO A 463 3.49 -21.08 -12.99
CA PRO A 463 3.43 -20.06 -14.05
C PRO A 463 2.00 -19.77 -14.55
N VAL A 464 1.04 -20.67 -14.30
CA VAL A 464 -0.33 -20.61 -14.82
C VAL A 464 -1.07 -19.33 -14.40
N PRO A 465 -0.97 -18.83 -13.15
CA PRO A 465 -1.66 -17.60 -12.74
C PRO A 465 -1.33 -16.38 -13.59
N TRP A 466 -0.05 -16.23 -13.95
CA TRP A 466 0.39 -15.14 -14.82
C TRP A 466 -0.20 -15.30 -16.22
N TRP A 467 -0.02 -16.46 -16.84
CA TRP A 467 -0.50 -16.71 -18.19
C TRP A 467 -2.02 -16.52 -18.29
N TRP A 468 -2.78 -17.05 -17.32
CA TRP A 468 -4.23 -16.88 -17.26
C TRP A 468 -4.63 -15.41 -17.07
N GLN A 469 -3.93 -14.68 -16.20
CA GLN A 469 -4.17 -13.26 -16.01
C GLN A 469 -4.02 -12.49 -17.33
N MET A 470 -2.94 -12.76 -18.05
CA MET A 470 -2.57 -12.00 -19.25
C MET A 470 -3.42 -12.35 -20.46
N HIS A 471 -3.69 -13.64 -20.71
CA HIS A 471 -4.33 -14.08 -21.96
C HIS A 471 -5.81 -14.42 -21.84
N VAL A 472 -6.32 -14.64 -20.63
CA VAL A 472 -7.72 -15.02 -20.43
C VAL A 472 -8.47 -13.95 -19.66
N TYR A 473 -8.05 -13.69 -18.42
CA TYR A 473 -8.79 -12.78 -17.54
C TYR A 473 -8.76 -11.33 -18.05
N GLN A 474 -7.58 -10.78 -18.38
CA GLN A 474 -7.48 -9.39 -18.81
C GLN A 474 -8.24 -9.13 -20.12
N PRO A 475 -8.08 -9.90 -21.21
CA PRO A 475 -8.82 -9.65 -22.46
C PRO A 475 -10.33 -9.77 -22.28
N LEU A 476 -10.81 -10.79 -21.56
CA LEU A 476 -12.25 -10.96 -21.28
C LEU A 476 -12.80 -9.83 -20.42
N ARG A 477 -12.01 -9.34 -19.45
CA ARG A 477 -12.37 -8.16 -18.66
C ARG A 477 -12.48 -6.91 -19.53
N GLU A 478 -11.54 -6.67 -20.44
CA GLU A 478 -11.60 -5.50 -21.32
C GLU A 478 -12.81 -5.59 -22.27
N ILE A 479 -13.10 -6.75 -22.85
CA ILE A 479 -14.28 -6.98 -23.69
C ILE A 479 -15.56 -6.71 -22.88
N TRP A 480 -15.66 -7.24 -21.67
CA TRP A 480 -16.83 -7.03 -20.81
C TRP A 480 -17.05 -5.56 -20.47
N VAL A 481 -15.98 -4.81 -20.18
CA VAL A 481 -16.06 -3.36 -19.92
C VAL A 481 -16.56 -2.63 -21.15
N LEU A 482 -16.08 -2.98 -22.35
CA LEU A 482 -16.56 -2.40 -23.61
C LEU A 482 -18.03 -2.72 -23.86
N MET A 483 -18.46 -3.97 -23.69
CA MET A 483 -19.87 -4.38 -23.84
C MET A 483 -20.80 -3.66 -22.85
N LYS A 484 -20.35 -3.46 -21.62
CA LYS A 484 -21.12 -2.72 -20.62
C LYS A 484 -21.26 -1.24 -21.02
N GLN A 485 -20.18 -0.62 -21.49
CA GLN A 485 -20.19 0.76 -21.96
C GLN A 485 -21.08 0.96 -23.19
N THR A 486 -21.09 0.04 -24.15
CA THR A 486 -21.97 0.14 -25.32
C THR A 486 -23.44 -0.01 -24.95
N ARG A 487 -23.77 -0.94 -24.04
CA ARG A 487 -25.12 -1.12 -23.52
C ARG A 487 -25.61 0.10 -22.74
N GLU A 488 -24.76 0.70 -21.92
CA GLU A 488 -25.08 1.93 -21.17
C GLU A 488 -25.22 3.15 -22.08
N ALA A 489 -24.56 3.15 -23.25
CA ALA A 489 -24.66 4.22 -24.25
C ALA A 489 -25.91 4.12 -25.16
N GLY A 490 -26.77 3.11 -24.98
CA GLY A 490 -27.98 2.92 -25.79
C GLY A 490 -27.70 2.55 -27.25
N LEU A 491 -26.48 2.11 -27.56
CA LEU A 491 -26.06 1.62 -28.87
C LEU A 491 -26.20 0.08 -28.86
N SER A 492 -27.43 -0.41 -28.95
CA SER A 492 -27.73 -1.83 -29.13
C SER A 492 -28.65 -2.02 -30.32
#